data_AF-A0A2V8RRW5-F1
#
_entry.id   AF-A0A2V8RRW5-F1
#
_cell.length_a   1.000
_cell.length_b   1.000
_cell.length_c   1.000
_cell.angle_alpha   90.00
_cell.angle_beta   90.00
_cell.angle_gamma   90.00
#
_symmetry.space_group_name_H-M   'P 1'
#
loop_
_entity.id
_entity.type
_entity.pdbx_description
1 polymer ?
#
loop_
_entity_poly.entity_id
_entity_poly.type
_entity_poly.pdbx_seq_one_letter_code
_entity_poly.pdbx_strand_id
1 'polypeptide(L)'
;MESIMPEGEPLSFEARKRNALFALAGVAAVSTLATWVFSNNELGQSLTTILTAVAVIVGILHWCKADAEEREIEISHGLRIFIILMAIFALPYYFIKSRGLKKGLISTGLALLFWILIYFVSAMTLLVLSLVEDRLGIFVK
;
A
#
# COMPACT_ATOMS: atom_id res chain seq x y z
N MET A 1 38.26 -11.96 22.93
CA MET A 1 37.60 -12.71 21.84
C MET A 1 36.27 -12.02 21.57
N GLU A 2 36.29 -11.02 20.69
CA GLU A 2 35.07 -10.40 20.17
C GLU A 2 34.44 -11.37 19.16
N SER A 3 33.28 -11.89 19.52
CA SER A 3 32.42 -12.64 18.61
C SER A 3 31.89 -11.66 17.57
N ILE A 4 32.47 -11.68 16.37
CA ILE A 4 31.92 -11.02 15.18
C ILE A 4 30.52 -11.62 14.98
N MET A 5 29.48 -10.88 15.36
CA MET A 5 28.11 -11.27 15.03
C MET A 5 27.99 -11.34 13.52
N PRO A 6 27.40 -12.40 12.94
CA PRO A 6 27.23 -12.50 11.50
C PRO A 6 26.42 -11.28 11.05
N GLU A 7 27.04 -10.43 10.23
CA GLU A 7 26.33 -9.37 9.51
C GLU A 7 25.19 -10.05 8.75
N GLY A 8 23.95 -9.81 9.19
CA GLY A 8 22.78 -10.42 8.57
C GLY A 8 22.75 -10.02 7.10
N GLU A 9 22.75 -11.01 6.20
CA GLU A 9 22.71 -10.75 4.76
C GLU A 9 21.56 -9.79 4.46
N PRO A 10 21.82 -8.69 3.74
CA PRO A 10 20.77 -7.75 3.41
C PRO A 10 19.66 -8.48 2.66
N LEU A 11 18.40 -8.25 3.08
CA LEU A 11 17.23 -8.84 2.43
C LEU A 11 17.30 -8.59 0.92
N SER A 12 17.09 -9.64 0.13
CA SER A 12 17.06 -9.53 -1.33
C SER A 12 16.02 -8.49 -1.78
N PHE A 13 16.27 -7.82 -2.90
CA PHE A 13 15.36 -6.81 -3.45
C PHE A 13 13.93 -7.36 -3.63
N GLU A 14 13.82 -8.61 -4.07
CA GLU A 14 12.54 -9.32 -4.19
C GLU A 14 11.80 -9.44 -2.86
N ALA A 15 12.50 -9.81 -1.78
CA ALA A 15 11.90 -9.88 -0.45
C ALA A 15 11.41 -8.50 0.02
N ARG A 16 12.17 -7.43 -0.23
CA ARG A 16 11.78 -6.06 0.14
C ARG A 16 10.55 -5.57 -0.62
N LYS A 17 10.49 -5.77 -1.95
CA LYS A 17 9.31 -5.44 -2.76
C LYS A 17 8.07 -6.19 -2.27
N ARG A 18 8.20 -7.50 -2.05
CA ARG A 18 7.12 -8.35 -1.56
C ARG A 18 6.63 -7.91 -0.18
N ASN A 19 7.55 -7.62 0.74
CA ASN A 19 7.21 -7.13 2.08
C ASN A 19 6.47 -5.79 2.02
N ALA A 20 6.85 -4.89 1.11
CA ALA A 20 6.15 -3.63 0.93
C ALA A 20 4.71 -3.84 0.41
N LEU A 21 4.49 -4.79 -0.52
CA LEU A 21 3.14 -5.16 -0.97
C LEU A 21 2.30 -5.77 0.16
N PHE A 22 2.88 -6.65 0.98
CA PHE A 22 2.18 -7.20 2.14
C PHE A 22 1.89 -6.13 3.20
N ALA A 23 2.81 -5.18 3.42
CA ALA A 23 2.58 -4.05 4.30
C ALA A 23 1.41 -3.18 3.80
N LEU A 24 1.35 -2.89 2.49
CA LEU A 24 0.23 -2.17 1.88
C LEU A 24 -1.10 -2.92 2.04
N ALA A 25 -1.12 -4.23 1.83
CA ALA A 25 -2.31 -5.06 2.08
C ALA A 25 -2.72 -5.04 3.56
N GLY A 26 -1.76 -5.11 4.49
CA GLY A 26 -1.99 -5.00 5.92
C GLY A 26 -2.55 -3.63 6.33
N VAL A 27 -2.02 -2.54 5.77
CA VAL A 27 -2.54 -1.18 5.96
C VAL A 27 -3.99 -1.09 5.51
N ALA A 28 -4.33 -1.67 4.35
CA ALA A 28 -5.71 -1.69 3.87
C ALA A 28 -6.65 -2.48 4.79
N ALA A 29 -6.22 -3.63 5.30
CA ALA A 29 -7.00 -4.42 6.24
C ALA A 29 -7.25 -3.67 7.57
N VAL A 30 -6.20 -3.10 8.16
CA VAL A 30 -6.31 -2.29 9.40
C VAL A 30 -7.19 -1.07 9.19
N SER A 31 -7.02 -0.38 8.06
CA SER A 31 -7.85 0.77 7.68
C SER A 31 -9.33 0.39 7.58
N THR A 32 -9.63 -0.74 6.94
CA THR A 32 -11.01 -1.24 6.80
C THR A 32 -11.66 -1.49 8.15
N LEU A 33 -10.93 -2.13 9.08
CA LEU A 33 -11.39 -2.36 10.44
C LEU A 33 -11.60 -1.05 11.20
N ALA A 34 -10.64 -0.12 11.11
CA ALA A 34 -10.75 1.19 11.74
C ALA A 34 -11.95 1.98 11.22
N THR A 35 -12.20 1.97 9.91
CA THR A 35 -13.38 2.61 9.30
C THR A 35 -14.68 2.02 9.84
N TRP A 36 -14.76 0.69 10.00
CA TRP A 36 -15.94 0.06 10.60
C TRP A 36 -16.12 0.46 12.07
N VAL A 37 -15.05 0.41 12.88
CA VAL A 37 -15.08 0.83 14.31
C VAL A 37 -15.52 2.28 14.47
N PHE A 38 -15.06 3.18 13.59
CA PHE A 38 -15.40 4.60 13.61
C PHE A 38 -16.58 4.98 12.71
N SER A 39 -17.39 4.02 12.27
CA SER A 39 -18.51 4.26 11.35
C SER A 39 -19.53 5.31 11.84
N ASN A 40 -19.64 5.52 13.15
CA ASN A 40 -20.50 6.54 13.75
C ASN A 40 -19.74 7.80 14.23
N ASN A 41 -18.46 7.95 13.91
CA ASN A 41 -17.62 9.08 14.34
C ASN A 41 -16.89 9.73 13.14
N GLU A 42 -17.38 10.89 12.69
CA GLU A 42 -16.82 11.61 11.52
C GLU A 42 -15.34 11.96 11.67
N LEU A 43 -14.92 12.37 12.87
CA LEU A 43 -13.51 12.67 13.15
C LEU A 43 -12.65 11.40 13.06
N GLY A 44 -13.12 10.29 13.61
CA GLY A 44 -12.46 8.99 13.55
C GLY A 44 -12.28 8.48 12.11
N GLN A 45 -13.29 8.65 11.26
CA GLN A 45 -13.20 8.32 9.83
C GLN A 45 -12.22 9.21 9.09
N SER A 46 -12.25 10.52 9.36
CA SER A 46 -11.34 11.49 8.75
C SER A 46 -9.88 11.18 9.10
N LEU A 47 -9.60 10.91 10.38
CA LEU A 47 -8.27 10.51 10.85
C LEU A 47 -7.83 9.18 10.24
N THR A 48 -8.71 8.19 10.20
CA THR A 48 -8.43 6.89 9.57
C THR A 48 -8.06 7.07 8.10
N THR A 49 -8.81 7.91 7.37
CA THR A 49 -8.56 8.21 5.96
C THR A 49 -7.19 8.87 5.75
N ILE A 50 -6.87 9.89 6.53
CA ILE A 50 -5.59 10.61 6.44
C ILE A 50 -4.42 9.68 6.76
N LEU A 51 -4.50 8.93 7.87
CA LEU A 51 -3.44 8.00 8.28
C LEU A 51 -3.23 6.89 7.25
N THR A 52 -4.31 6.37 6.68
CA THR A 52 -4.25 5.37 5.61
C THR A 52 -3.57 5.94 4.37
N ALA A 53 -3.94 7.15 3.94
CA ALA A 53 -3.34 7.80 2.78
C ALA A 53 -1.82 8.00 2.98
N VAL A 54 -1.40 8.47 4.16
CA VAL A 54 0.01 8.62 4.51
C VAL A 54 0.74 7.27 4.49
N ALA A 55 0.18 6.24 5.13
CA ALA A 55 0.78 4.91 5.18
C ALA A 55 0.90 4.28 3.78
N VAL A 56 -0.10 4.46 2.92
CA VAL A 56 -0.07 4.02 1.52
C VAL A 56 1.02 4.74 0.74
N ILE A 57 1.14 6.07 0.85
CA ILE A 57 2.18 6.84 0.16
C ILE A 57 3.57 6.38 0.60
N VAL A 58 3.79 6.20 1.90
CA VAL A 58 5.06 5.70 2.43
C VAL A 58 5.36 4.30 1.91
N GLY A 59 4.38 3.40 1.91
CA GLY A 59 4.52 2.04 1.38
C GLY A 59 4.85 2.03 -0.12
N ILE A 60 4.20 2.88 -0.92
CA ILE A 60 4.48 3.04 -2.35
C ILE A 60 5.91 3.58 -2.56
N LEU A 61 6.32 4.62 -1.83
CA LEU A 61 7.68 5.16 -1.94
C LEU A 61 8.73 4.13 -1.53
N HIS A 62 8.47 3.34 -0.49
CA HIS A 62 9.36 2.27 -0.06
C HIS A 62 9.47 1.17 -1.13
N TRP A 63 8.35 0.76 -1.72
CA TRP A 63 8.33 -0.20 -2.82
C TRP A 63 9.08 0.33 -4.05
N CYS A 64 8.81 1.58 -4.46
CA CYS A 64 9.48 2.21 -5.60
C CYS A 64 10.99 2.31 -5.35
N LYS A 65 11.41 2.66 -4.14
CA LYS A 65 12.84 2.71 -3.78
C LYS A 65 13.49 1.34 -3.95
N ALA A 66 12.87 0.27 -3.45
CA ALA A 66 13.38 -1.09 -3.61
C ALA A 66 13.45 -1.51 -5.10
N ASP A 67 12.41 -1.22 -5.88
CA ASP A 67 12.37 -1.52 -7.33
C ASP A 67 13.38 -0.70 -8.14
N ALA A 68 13.64 0.55 -7.74
CA ALA A 68 14.62 1.41 -8.39
C ALA A 68 16.05 0.95 -8.10
N GLU A 69 16.35 0.56 -6.86
CA GLU A 69 17.66 0.01 -6.46
C GLU A 69 17.98 -1.28 -7.21
N GLU A 70 17.01 -2.19 -7.35
CA GLU A 70 17.18 -3.44 -8.12
C GLU A 70 17.46 -3.20 -9.61
N ARG A 71 16.92 -2.11 -10.16
CA ARG A 71 17.07 -1.74 -11.57
C ARG A 71 18.23 -0.79 -11.81
N GLU A 72 18.97 -0.41 -10.76
CA GLU A 72 20.04 0.58 -10.81
C GLU A 72 19.58 1.93 -11.39
N ILE A 73 18.35 2.34 -11.07
CA ILE A 73 17.74 3.60 -11.52
C ILE A 73 17.62 4.56 -10.34
N GLU A 74 17.96 5.83 -10.55
CA GLU A 74 17.73 6.86 -9.55
C GLU A 74 16.30 7.43 -9.61
N ILE A 75 15.62 7.44 -8.47
CA ILE A 75 14.35 8.16 -8.31
C ILE A 75 14.66 9.63 -8.06
N SER A 76 14.45 10.46 -9.08
CA SER A 76 14.61 11.92 -8.97
C SER A 76 13.71 12.52 -7.90
N HIS A 77 14.17 13.60 -7.27
CA HIS A 77 13.40 14.33 -6.25
C HIS A 77 12.02 14.78 -6.76
N GLY A 78 11.94 15.24 -8.00
CA GLY A 78 10.67 15.62 -8.64
C GLY A 78 9.69 14.45 -8.76
N LEU A 79 10.18 13.24 -9.07
CA LEU A 79 9.31 12.06 -9.13
C LEU A 79 8.81 11.65 -7.74
N ARG A 80 9.62 11.79 -6.69
CA ARG A 80 9.16 11.53 -5.30
C ARG A 80 8.02 12.46 -4.90
N ILE A 81 8.18 13.76 -5.18
CA ILE A 81 7.12 14.75 -4.95
C ILE A 81 5.88 14.41 -5.79
N PHE A 82 6.07 14.02 -7.04
CA PHE A 82 4.97 13.64 -7.92
C PHE A 82 4.22 12.39 -7.41
N ILE A 83 4.91 11.40 -6.84
CA ILE A 83 4.27 10.24 -6.19
C ILE A 83 3.44 10.67 -4.98
N ILE A 84 3.95 11.57 -4.15
CA ILE A 84 3.24 12.06 -2.95
C ILE A 84 1.96 12.80 -3.35
N LEU A 85 2.03 13.67 -4.35
CA LEU A 85 0.89 14.49 -4.76
C LEU A 85 -0.10 13.76 -5.67
N MET A 86 0.39 12.87 -6.54
CA MET A 86 -0.37 12.29 -7.64
C MET A 86 0.02 10.83 -7.93
N ALA A 87 0.02 9.96 -6.93
CA ALA A 87 0.41 8.55 -7.05
C ALA A 87 -0.24 7.83 -8.25
N ILE A 88 -1.53 8.10 -8.53
CA ILE A 88 -2.28 7.48 -9.63
C ILE A 88 -1.68 7.76 -11.02
N PHE A 89 -1.07 8.93 -11.22
CA PHE A 89 -0.41 9.30 -12.47
C PHE A 89 1.11 9.05 -12.42
N ALA A 90 1.70 9.23 -11.24
CA ALA A 90 3.13 9.06 -11.02
C ALA A 90 3.60 7.61 -11.17
N LEU A 91 2.80 6.63 -10.73
CA LEU A 91 3.13 5.22 -10.84
C LEU A 91 3.17 4.72 -12.29
N PRO A 92 2.16 4.96 -13.14
CA PRO A 92 2.25 4.62 -14.56
C PRO A 92 3.46 5.26 -15.24
N TYR A 93 3.71 6.54 -14.98
CA TYR A 93 4.89 7.24 -15.50
C TYR A 93 6.19 6.57 -15.04
N TYR A 94 6.31 6.25 -13.76
CA TYR A 94 7.48 5.56 -13.21
C TYR A 94 7.69 4.18 -13.83
N PHE A 95 6.63 3.38 -14.01
CA PHE A 95 6.72 2.05 -14.63
C PHE A 95 7.17 2.13 -16.09
N ILE A 96 6.64 3.08 -16.85
CA ILE A 96 7.04 3.30 -18.25
C ILE A 96 8.50 3.77 -18.31
N LYS A 97 8.91 4.71 -17.43
CA LYS A 97 10.28 5.20 -17.38
C LYS A 97 11.28 4.11 -17.00
N SER A 98 10.94 3.25 -16.05
CA SER A 98 11.86 2.22 -15.51
C SER A 98 11.92 0.94 -16.34
N ARG A 99 10.87 0.60 -17.11
CA ARG A 99 10.74 -0.70 -17.80
C ARG A 99 10.51 -0.57 -19.31
N GLY A 100 10.38 0.65 -19.82
CA GLY A 100 9.91 0.94 -21.18
C GLY A 100 8.39 0.83 -21.32
N LEU A 101 7.85 1.31 -22.45
CA LEU A 101 6.40 1.46 -22.66
C LEU A 101 5.61 0.14 -22.48
N LYS A 102 6.03 -0.94 -23.16
CA LYS A 102 5.30 -2.22 -23.15
C LYS A 102 5.25 -2.86 -21.76
N LYS A 103 6.41 -3.04 -21.12
CA LYS A 103 6.50 -3.64 -19.77
C LYS A 103 5.96 -2.69 -18.69
N GLY A 104 6.08 -1.39 -18.90
CA GLY A 104 5.50 -0.36 -18.03
C GLY A 104 3.99 -0.45 -17.98
N LEU A 105 3.32 -0.51 -19.15
CA LEU A 105 1.86 -0.68 -19.21
C LEU A 105 1.37 -1.98 -18.56
N ILE A 106 2.08 -3.10 -18.76
CA ILE A 106 1.75 -4.36 -18.08
C ILE A 106 1.86 -4.20 -16.57
N SER A 107 2.93 -3.55 -16.08
CA SER A 107 3.13 -3.31 -14.65
C SER A 107 2.06 -2.38 -14.06
N THR A 108 1.64 -1.35 -14.82
CA THR A 108 0.49 -0.51 -14.48
C THR A 108 -0.78 -1.33 -14.35
N GLY A 109 -1.06 -2.22 -15.31
CA GLY A 109 -2.21 -3.12 -15.26
C GLY A 109 -2.19 -4.03 -14.03
N LEU A 110 -1.03 -4.60 -13.69
CA LEU A 110 -0.86 -5.42 -12.49
C LEU A 110 -1.05 -4.61 -11.19
N ALA A 111 -0.55 -3.37 -11.14
CA ALA A 111 -0.75 -2.49 -10.00
C ALA A 111 -2.24 -2.12 -9.83
N LEU A 112 -2.95 -1.83 -10.93
CA LEU A 112 -4.39 -1.60 -10.91
C LEU A 112 -5.15 -2.85 -10.45
N LEU A 113 -4.79 -4.03 -10.96
CA LEU A 113 -5.40 -5.29 -10.54
C LEU A 113 -5.19 -5.55 -9.04
N PHE A 114 -3.99 -5.30 -8.52
CA PHE A 114 -3.70 -5.38 -7.09
C PHE A 114 -4.58 -4.43 -6.27
N TRP A 115 -4.72 -3.17 -6.70
CA TRP A 115 -5.61 -2.20 -6.07
C TRP A 115 -7.08 -2.62 -6.08
N ILE A 116 -7.56 -3.14 -7.21
CA ILE A 116 -8.94 -3.68 -7.34
C ILE A 116 -9.15 -4.84 -6.37
N LEU A 117 -8.18 -5.74 -6.26
CA LEU A 117 -8.26 -6.88 -5.35
C LEU A 117 -8.31 -6.44 -3.89
N ILE A 118 -7.47 -5.47 -3.49
CA ILE A 118 -7.55 -4.88 -2.15
C ILE A 118 -8.93 -4.29 -1.89
N TYR A 119 -9.45 -3.48 -2.82
CA TYR A 119 -10.76 -2.85 -2.67
C TYR A 119 -11.87 -3.90 -2.55
N PHE A 120 -11.83 -4.95 -3.36
CA PHE A 120 -12.77 -6.06 -3.29
C PHE A 120 -12.74 -6.77 -1.93
N VAL A 121 -11.54 -7.09 -1.41
CA VAL A 121 -11.39 -7.72 -0.09
C VAL A 121 -11.89 -6.81 1.03
N SER A 122 -11.59 -5.52 0.98
CA SER A 122 -12.10 -4.53 1.93
C SER A 122 -13.63 -4.44 1.90
N ALA A 123 -14.23 -4.38 0.71
CA ALA A 123 -15.69 -4.34 0.55
C ALA A 123 -16.37 -5.60 1.10
N MET A 124 -15.81 -6.78 0.83
CA MET A 124 -16.31 -8.04 1.39
C MET A 124 -16.17 -8.08 2.91
N THR A 125 -15.06 -7.56 3.45
CA THR A 125 -14.84 -7.49 4.90
C THR A 125 -15.89 -6.60 5.57
N LEU A 126 -16.15 -5.40 5.02
CA LEU A 126 -17.17 -4.50 5.53
C LEU A 126 -18.58 -5.13 5.46
N LEU A 127 -18.90 -5.80 4.35
CA LEU A 127 -20.18 -6.50 4.20
C LEU A 127 -20.36 -7.58 5.26
N VAL A 128 -19.32 -8.37 5.55
CA VAL A 128 -19.39 -9.40 6.60
C VAL A 128 -19.57 -8.75 7.96
N LEU A 129 -18.81 -7.70 8.27
CA LEU A 129 -18.90 -7.01 9.55
C LEU A 129 -20.28 -6.37 9.77
N SER A 130 -20.88 -5.76 8.73
CA SER A 130 -22.22 -5.19 8.84
C SER A 130 -23.29 -6.26 9.07
N LEU A 131 -23.19 -7.42 8.41
CA LEU A 131 -24.11 -8.54 8.64
C LEU A 131 -23.98 -9.10 10.06
N VAL A 132 -22.76 -9.16 10.61
CA VAL A 132 -22.52 -9.60 11.99
C VAL A 132 -23.11 -8.60 12.98
N GLU A 133 -22.92 -7.31 12.73
CA GLU A 133 -23.48 -6.21 13.51
C GLU A 133 -25.01 -6.28 13.59
N ASP A 134 -25.69 -6.45 12.44
CA ASP A 134 -27.14 -6.61 12.35
C ASP A 134 -27.64 -7.82 13.15
N ARG A 135 -26.88 -8.92 13.15
CA ARG A 135 -27.26 -10.16 13.84
C ARG A 135 -27.04 -10.10 15.35
N LEU A 136 -26.01 -9.41 15.79
CA LEU A 136 -25.68 -9.30 17.21
C LEU A 136 -26.42 -8.16 17.91
N GLY A 137 -27.04 -7.24 17.17
CA GLY A 137 -27.74 -6.08 17.75
C GLY A 137 -26.81 -5.17 18.55
N ILE A 138 -25.51 -5.14 18.23
CA ILE A 138 -24.49 -4.38 18.97
C ILE A 138 -24.75 -2.87 18.84
N PHE A 139 -25.28 -2.46 17.68
CA PHE A 139 -25.65 -1.08 17.40
C PHE A 139 -27.15 -0.99 17.13
N VAL A 140 -27.96 -1.24 18.17
CA VAL A 140 -29.33 -0.71 18.17
C VAL A 140 -29.20 0.80 18.30
N LYS A 141 -29.41 1.53 17.20
CA LYS A 141 -29.63 2.98 17.22
C LYS A 141 -30.97 3.30 17.88
#